data_AF-A0A351XMK4-F1
#
_entry.id   AF-A0A351XMK4-F1
#
_cell.length_a   1.000
_cell.length_b   1.000
_cell.length_c   1.000
_cell.angle_alpha   90.00
_cell.angle_beta   90.00
_cell.angle_gamma   90.00
#
_symmetry.space_group_name_H-M   'P 1'
#
loop_
_entity.id
_entity.type
_entity.pdbx_description
1 polymer ?
#
loop_
_entity_poly.entity_id
_entity_poly.type
_entity_poly.pdbx_seq_one_letter_code
_entity_poly.pdbx_strand_id
1 'polypeptide(L)'
;DYFVQMRKNNCYVAKPETIKHVHELLELMAVLTDDRRFVDVCNIMGKEAVNMCEVLDQIENRGIEKGIGIGMDIIIRLSNILVSAGRIDDLKRAETDRPFLEELIQELLPEER
;
A
#
# COMPACT_ATOMS: atom_id res chain seq x y z
N ASP A 1 31.50 -10.24 -6.36
CA ASP A 1 31.90 -9.76 -5.02
C ASP A 1 31.04 -10.31 -3.89
N TYR A 2 29.72 -10.45 -4.08
CA TYR A 2 28.78 -11.00 -3.09
C TYR A 2 29.31 -12.21 -2.28
N PHE A 3 29.64 -13.33 -2.94
CA PHE A 3 30.12 -14.53 -2.25
C PHE A 3 31.45 -14.33 -1.50
N VAL A 4 32.27 -13.38 -1.97
CA VAL A 4 33.56 -13.05 -1.33
C VAL A 4 33.31 -12.25 -0.05
N GLN A 5 32.44 -11.24 -0.11
CA GLN A 5 32.08 -10.43 1.06
C GLN A 5 31.37 -11.28 2.13
N MET A 6 30.40 -12.09 1.73
CA MET A 6 29.68 -13.00 2.65
C MET A 6 30.64 -13.96 3.37
N ARG A 7 31.62 -14.51 2.66
CA ARG A 7 32.60 -15.43 3.26
C ARG A 7 33.55 -14.73 4.24
N LYS A 8 33.95 -13.49 3.96
CA LYS A 8 34.95 -12.77 4.77
C LYS A 8 34.33 -12.03 5.96
N ASN A 9 33.19 -11.39 5.73
CA ASN A 9 32.63 -10.41 6.66
C ASN A 9 31.30 -10.87 7.28
N ASN A 10 30.72 -12.00 6.83
CA ASN A 10 29.34 -12.41 7.15
C ASN A 10 28.28 -11.32 6.86
N CYS A 11 28.63 -10.34 6.03
CA CYS A 11 27.75 -9.28 5.59
C CYS A 11 28.10 -8.90 4.16
N TYR A 12 27.10 -8.38 3.44
CA TYR A 12 27.23 -7.87 2.09
C TYR A 12 26.83 -6.39 2.07
N VAL A 13 27.70 -5.55 1.53
CA VAL A 13 27.40 -4.15 1.23
C VAL A 13 27.34 -4.03 -0.28
N ALA A 14 26.12 -3.82 -0.79
CA ALA A 14 25.88 -3.61 -2.20
C ALA A 14 26.46 -2.27 -2.66
N LYS A 15 27.03 -2.25 -3.87
CA LYS A 15 27.34 -1.00 -4.55
C LYS A 15 26.05 -0.46 -5.18
N PRO A 16 25.85 0.86 -5.22
CA PRO A 16 24.71 1.45 -5.90
C PRO A 16 24.90 1.30 -7.41
N GLU A 17 24.41 0.21 -7.97
CA GLU A 17 24.37 -0.05 -9.41
C GLU A 17 22.93 0.04 -9.91
N THR A 18 22.74 0.68 -11.06
CA THR A 18 21.43 0.79 -11.71
C THR A 18 21.12 -0.44 -12.53
N ILE A 19 19.95 -1.04 -12.29
CA ILE A 19 19.44 -2.16 -13.08
C ILE A 19 18.91 -1.60 -14.41
N LYS A 20 19.45 -2.07 -15.54
CA LYS A 20 19.07 -1.59 -16.88
C LYS A 20 17.76 -2.17 -17.41
N HIS A 21 17.40 -3.37 -16.97
CA HIS A 21 16.29 -4.19 -17.48
C HIS A 21 15.34 -4.55 -16.34
N VAL A 22 14.77 -3.53 -15.69
CA VAL A 22 13.89 -3.71 -14.52
C VAL A 22 12.62 -4.46 -14.93
N HIS A 23 12.06 -4.17 -16.10
CA HIS A 23 10.84 -4.83 -16.59
C HIS A 23 11.05 -6.33 -16.77
N GLU A 24 12.10 -6.75 -17.47
CA GLU A 24 12.42 -8.15 -17.73
C GLU A 24 12.78 -8.90 -16.44
N LEU A 25 13.46 -8.22 -15.51
CA LEU A 25 13.73 -8.77 -14.18
C LEU A 25 12.43 -9.04 -13.41
N LEU A 26 11.48 -8.10 -13.45
CA LEU A 26 10.19 -8.25 -12.79
C LEU A 26 9.31 -9.32 -13.46
N GLU A 27 9.34 -9.43 -14.79
CA GLU A 27 8.65 -10.51 -15.53
C GLU A 27 9.19 -11.88 -15.12
N LEU A 28 10.51 -12.03 -15.02
CA LEU A 28 11.14 -13.26 -14.52
C LEU A 28 10.69 -13.57 -13.09
N MET A 29 10.74 -12.57 -12.19
CA MET A 29 10.30 -12.74 -10.80
C MET A 29 8.83 -13.16 -10.74
N ALA A 30 7.96 -12.55 -11.54
CA ALA A 30 6.55 -12.87 -11.57
C ALA A 30 6.28 -14.33 -11.98
N VAL A 31 7.06 -14.88 -12.92
CA VAL A 31 6.96 -16.32 -13.28
C VAL A 31 7.46 -17.22 -12.15
N LEU A 32 8.51 -16.81 -11.43
CA LEU A 32 9.11 -17.59 -10.35
C LEU A 32 8.29 -17.58 -9.05
N THR A 33 7.65 -16.46 -8.73
CA THR A 33 6.92 -16.26 -7.47
C THR A 33 5.40 -16.29 -7.62
N ASP A 34 4.90 -16.33 -8.85
CA ASP A 34 3.49 -16.10 -9.19
C ASP A 34 2.93 -14.76 -8.66
N ASP A 35 3.80 -13.79 -8.34
CA ASP A 35 3.42 -12.45 -7.89
C ASP A 35 3.59 -11.44 -9.03
N ARG A 36 2.46 -10.97 -9.56
CA ARG A 36 2.43 -10.06 -10.71
C ARG A 36 2.30 -8.59 -10.33
N ARG A 37 2.18 -8.26 -9.03
CA ARG A 37 1.85 -6.90 -8.55
C ARG A 37 2.80 -5.83 -9.07
N PHE A 38 4.08 -6.17 -9.23
CA PHE A 38 5.12 -5.26 -9.73
C PHE A 38 5.10 -5.12 -11.25
N VAL A 39 4.92 -6.22 -11.99
CA VAL A 39 4.85 -6.22 -13.47
C VAL A 39 3.64 -5.45 -13.96
N ASP A 40 2.50 -5.62 -13.29
CA ASP A 40 1.26 -4.91 -13.62
C ASP A 40 1.42 -3.39 -13.56
N VAL A 41 2.26 -2.90 -12.65
CA VAL A 41 2.58 -1.47 -12.49
C VAL A 41 3.47 -0.99 -13.64
N CYS A 42 4.54 -1.74 -13.96
CA CYS A 42 5.39 -1.42 -15.12
C CYS A 42 4.62 -1.35 -16.44
N ASN A 43 3.62 -2.22 -16.63
CA ASN A 43 2.79 -2.23 -17.83
C ASN A 43 1.95 -0.94 -17.98
N ILE A 44 1.64 -0.24 -16.88
CA ILE A 44 0.90 1.02 -16.88
C ILE A 44 1.83 2.21 -17.17
N MET A 45 3.07 2.17 -16.69
CA MET A 45 4.06 3.26 -16.86
C MET A 45 4.68 3.33 -18.25
N GLY A 46 4.71 2.22 -18.98
CA GLY A 46 5.46 2.08 -20.23
C GLY A 46 6.83 1.44 -20.01
N LYS A 47 7.29 0.63 -20.97
CA LYS A 47 8.39 -0.33 -20.77
C LYS A 47 9.81 0.28 -20.76
N GLU A 48 10.00 1.51 -21.23
CA GLU A 48 11.32 1.97 -21.68
C GLU A 48 12.14 2.80 -20.67
N ALA A 49 11.60 3.18 -19.51
CA ALA A 49 12.34 4.05 -18.58
C ALA A 49 12.03 3.85 -17.09
N VAL A 50 11.52 2.69 -16.69
CA VAL A 50 11.07 2.49 -15.31
C VAL A 50 12.21 1.96 -14.44
N ASN A 51 12.63 2.76 -13.45
CA ASN A 51 13.55 2.32 -12.42
C ASN A 51 12.78 1.63 -11.26
N MET A 52 13.48 0.86 -10.42
CA MET A 52 12.81 0.13 -9.32
C MET A 52 12.13 1.05 -8.30
N CYS A 53 12.69 2.24 -8.04
CA CYS A 53 12.09 3.20 -7.12
C CYS A 53 10.77 3.75 -7.69
N GLU A 54 10.72 4.05 -8.98
CA GLU A 54 9.50 4.49 -9.68
C GLU A 54 8.39 3.44 -9.62
N VAL A 55 8.73 2.14 -9.76
CA VAL A 55 7.77 1.05 -9.55
C VAL A 55 7.20 1.09 -8.12
N LEU A 56 8.06 1.27 -7.12
CA LEU A 56 7.66 1.33 -5.71
C LEU A 56 6.81 2.56 -5.41
N ASP A 57 7.21 3.74 -5.88
CA ASP A 57 6.47 4.98 -5.72
C ASP A 57 5.05 4.85 -6.28
N GLN A 58 4.90 4.22 -7.44
CA GLN A 58 3.57 4.00 -8.00
C GLN A 58 2.75 2.96 -7.22
N ILE A 59 3.38 1.91 -6.70
CA ILE A 59 2.70 0.95 -5.82
C ILE A 59 2.19 1.65 -4.55
N GLU A 60 3.02 2.49 -3.93
CA GLU A 60 2.66 3.27 -2.74
C GLU A 60 1.52 4.24 -3.04
N ASN A 61 1.62 5.02 -4.13
CA ASN A 61 0.57 5.95 -4.55
C ASN A 61 -0.76 5.23 -4.80
N ARG A 62 -0.75 4.09 -5.50
CA ARG A 62 -1.94 3.26 -5.71
C ARG A 62 -2.50 2.72 -4.40
N GLY A 63 -1.63 2.39 -3.44
CA GLY A 63 -2.03 1.99 -2.09
C GLY A 63 -2.73 3.11 -1.33
N ILE A 64 -2.19 4.33 -1.40
CA ILE A 64 -2.77 5.53 -0.80
C ILE A 64 -4.13 5.84 -1.41
N GLU A 65 -4.25 5.83 -2.74
CA GLU A 65 -5.53 6.05 -3.45
C GLU A 65 -6.61 5.06 -2.99
N LYS A 66 -6.27 3.77 -2.93
CA LYS A 66 -7.19 2.73 -2.41
C LYS A 66 -7.56 2.97 -0.94
N GLY A 67 -6.58 3.32 -0.11
CA GLY A 67 -6.80 3.60 1.30
C GLY A 67 -7.73 4.81 1.53
N ILE A 68 -7.58 5.86 0.73
CA ILE A 68 -8.48 7.02 0.76
C ILE A 68 -9.90 6.60 0.36
N GLY A 69 -10.06 5.78 -0.68
CA GLY A 69 -11.36 5.27 -1.11
C GLY A 69 -12.06 4.46 -0.02
N ILE A 70 -11.35 3.52 0.62
CA ILE A 70 -11.87 2.74 1.76
C ILE A 70 -12.26 3.68 2.91
N GLY A 71 -11.41 4.66 3.23
CA GLY A 71 -11.72 5.65 4.26
C GLY A 71 -12.99 6.46 3.97
N MET A 72 -13.20 6.87 2.72
CA MET A 72 -14.43 7.57 2.31
C MET A 72 -15.66 6.68 2.46
N ASP A 73 -15.58 5.41 2.05
CA ASP A 73 -16.67 4.45 2.17
C ASP A 73 -17.05 4.21 3.64
N ILE A 74 -16.06 4.06 4.52
CA ILE A 74 -16.26 3.94 5.97
C ILE A 74 -16.96 5.18 6.53
N ILE A 75 -16.50 6.38 6.18
CA ILE A 75 -17.11 7.64 6.65
C ILE A 75 -18.58 7.75 6.21
N ILE A 76 -18.87 7.42 4.95
CA ILE A 76 -20.24 7.48 4.41
C ILE A 76 -21.14 6.47 5.13
N ARG A 77 -20.69 5.22 5.28
CA ARG A 77 -21.46 4.18 5.96
C ARG A 77 -21.71 4.52 7.42
N LEU A 78 -20.66 4.94 8.13
CA LEU A 78 -20.76 5.35 9.53
C LEU A 78 -21.73 6.52 9.70
N SER A 79 -21.62 7.54 8.86
CA SER A 79 -22.51 8.71 8.89
C SER A 79 -23.96 8.30 8.68
N ASN A 80 -24.24 7.41 7.72
CA ASN A 80 -25.60 6.92 7.46
C ASN A 80 -26.18 6.15 8.65
N ILE A 81 -25.38 5.30 9.30
CA ILE A 81 -25.82 4.54 10.49
C ILE A 81 -26.11 5.49 11.66
N LEU A 82 -25.22 6.44 11.94
CA LEU A 82 -25.39 7.37 13.07
C LEU A 82 -26.58 8.31 12.87
N VAL A 83 -26.77 8.82 11.65
CA VAL A 83 -27.91 9.69 11.33
C VAL A 83 -29.23 8.93 11.43
N SER A 84 -29.30 7.70 10.90
CA SER A 84 -30.51 6.87 10.99
C SER A 84 -30.83 6.43 12.42
N ALA A 85 -29.82 6.22 13.27
CA ALA A 85 -29.97 5.93 14.69
C ALA A 85 -30.22 7.19 15.56
N GLY A 86 -30.18 8.39 15.00
CA GLY A 86 -30.31 9.65 15.74
C GLY A 86 -29.11 9.99 16.64
N ARG A 87 -27.97 9.30 16.48
CA ARG A 87 -26.73 9.46 17.26
C ARG A 87 -25.87 10.62 16.72
N ILE A 88 -26.46 11.81 16.57
CA ILE A 88 -25.79 12.97 15.96
C ILE A 88 -24.66 13.53 16.85
N ASP A 89 -24.79 13.40 18.17
CA ASP A 89 -23.74 13.86 19.10
C ASP A 89 -22.48 12.97 19.05
N ASP A 90 -22.64 11.67 18.79
CA ASP A 90 -21.52 10.76 18.55
C ASP A 90 -20.79 11.14 17.25
N LEU A 91 -21.53 11.50 16.20
CA LEU A 91 -20.94 11.98 14.94
C LEU A 91 -20.09 13.25 15.16
N LYS A 92 -20.60 14.23 15.92
CA LYS A 92 -19.86 15.45 16.26
C LYS A 92 -18.62 15.15 17.09
N ARG A 93 -18.71 14.22 18.04
CA ARG A 93 -17.57 13.83 18.86
C ARG A 93 -16.49 13.16 18.02
N ALA A 94 -16.88 12.25 17.13
CA ALA A 94 -15.97 11.51 16.25
C ALA A 94 -15.18 12.41 15.27
N GLU A 95 -15.67 13.61 14.94
CA GLU A 95 -14.94 14.60 14.13
C GLU A 95 -13.64 15.08 14.80
N THR A 96 -13.61 15.09 16.14
CA THR A 96 -12.49 15.65 16.92
C THR A 96 -11.76 14.63 17.79
N ASP A 97 -12.40 13.50 18.09
CA ASP A 97 -11.90 12.45 18.97
C ASP A 97 -11.63 11.18 18.16
N ARG A 98 -10.37 11.04 17.70
CA ARG A 98 -9.92 9.88 16.89
C ARG A 98 -10.05 8.55 17.65
N PRO A 99 -9.62 8.40 18.92
CA PRO A 99 -9.83 7.17 19.68
C PRO A 99 -11.31 6.77 19.73
N PHE A 100 -12.20 7.74 19.99
CA PHE A 100 -13.63 7.48 19.98
C PHE A 100 -14.15 7.06 18.59
N LEU A 101 -13.68 7.68 17.52
CA LEU A 101 -14.01 7.26 16.15
C LEU A 101 -13.59 5.80 15.89
N GLU A 102 -12.41 5.38 16.35
CA GLU A 102 -11.93 4.00 16.19
C GLU A 102 -12.79 3.00 16.99
N GLU A 103 -13.20 3.35 18.21
CA GLU A 103 -14.15 2.55 18.99
C GLU A 103 -15.51 2.43 18.29
N LEU A 104 -16.02 3.54 17.75
CA LEU A 104 -17.30 3.60 17.07
C LEU A 104 -17.31 2.82 15.75
N ILE A 105 -16.20 2.84 15.00
CA ILE A 105 -15.99 2.00 13.83
C ILE A 105 -16.00 0.52 14.24
N GLN A 106 -15.32 0.14 15.33
CA GLN A 106 -15.35 -1.25 15.80
C GLN A 106 -16.73 -1.71 16.26
N GLU A 107 -17.50 -0.82 16.87
CA GLU A 107 -18.88 -1.10 17.30
C GLU A 107 -19.82 -1.30 16.11
N LEU A 108 -19.77 -0.41 15.11
CA LEU A 108 -20.79 -0.32 14.06
C LEU A 108 -20.37 -0.93 12.72
N LEU A 109 -19.07 -1.09 12.48
CA LEU A 109 -18.47 -1.61 11.25
C LEU A 109 -17.33 -2.60 11.58
N PRO A 110 -17.62 -3.73 12.27
CA PRO A 110 -16.58 -4.67 12.73
C PRO A 110 -15.84 -5.38 11.60
N GLU A 111 -16.42 -5.44 10.40
CA GLU A 111 -15.87 -6.08 9.20
C GLU A 111 -14.75 -5.25 8.54
N GLU A 112 -14.65 -3.95 8.84
CA GLU A 112 -13.71 -3.01 8.20
C GLU A 112 -12.37 -2.91 8.96
N ARG A 113 -12.01 -3.97 9.70
CA ARG A 113 -10.82 -4.04 10.57
C ARG A 113 -9.78 -5.06 10.08
#